data_AF-A0A6G5AC53-F1
#
_entry.id   AF-A0A6G5AC53-F1
#
_cell.length_a   1.000
_cell.length_b   1.000
_cell.length_c   1.000
_cell.angle_alpha   90.00
_cell.angle_beta   90.00
_cell.angle_gamma   90.00
#
_symmetry.space_group_name_H-M   'P 1'
#
loop_
_entity.id
_entity.type
_entity.pdbx_description
1 polymer ?
#
loop_
_entity_poly.entity_id
_entity_poly.type
_entity_poly.pdbx_seq_one_letter_code
_entity_poly.pdbx_strand_id
1 'polypeptide(L)'
;MYLVSIFKIPVFFTLAITTPVVDLTQKNNNWCRPLNVIHCITVPVLLVCVFGLGKVEIGGVVPLWTVVAAVGALIGVVVLLTSENDKAPKYHFVFAYAGFFVGVVWIYVISMEIVVLLQAVGIVFRISDGILGLTILAWGNGLLDFLANVNIARKGYPRMSISACFGTPCLTLLLGVGIPSIIQLAGTNSVLVLRYTKLITVLFSGLATSLLSSMATMLATRFESKRFYGGVLLAIYFTFLVVAVLVESGLV
;
A
#
# COMPACT_ATOMS: atom_id res chain seq x y z
N MET A 1 -24.44 4.75 14.48
CA MET A 1 -24.26 4.20 13.11
C MET A 1 -24.52 5.26 12.01
N TYR A 2 -25.55 6.11 12.14
CA TYR A 2 -25.87 7.16 11.15
C TYR A 2 -24.83 8.29 11.01
N LEU A 3 -24.24 8.77 12.12
CA LEU A 3 -23.22 9.83 12.11
C LEU A 3 -21.94 9.44 11.33
N VAL A 4 -21.52 8.18 11.46
CA VAL A 4 -20.41 7.61 10.68
C VAL A 4 -20.75 7.50 9.19
N SER A 5 -22.03 7.30 8.86
CA SER A 5 -22.46 7.22 7.46
C SER A 5 -22.39 8.59 6.79
N ILE A 6 -22.75 9.67 7.49
CA ILE A 6 -22.67 11.05 6.98
C ILE A 6 -21.23 11.44 6.63
N PHE A 7 -20.27 11.10 7.50
CA PHE A 7 -18.84 11.36 7.23
C PHE A 7 -18.27 10.54 6.07
N LYS A 8 -18.85 9.36 5.78
CA LYS A 8 -18.40 8.50 4.68
C LYS A 8 -18.89 8.98 3.32
N ILE A 9 -20.01 9.69 3.24
CA ILE A 9 -20.62 10.15 1.98
C ILE A 9 -19.64 10.91 1.08
N PRO A 10 -18.92 11.97 1.53
CA PRO A 10 -18.04 12.72 0.63
C PRO A 10 -16.86 11.90 0.10
N VAL A 11 -16.29 11.04 0.95
CA VAL A 11 -15.19 10.14 0.56
C VAL A 11 -15.69 9.09 -0.42
N PHE A 12 -16.84 8.46 -0.12
CA PHE A 12 -17.46 7.47 -0.98
C PHE A 12 -17.88 8.07 -2.32
N PHE A 13 -18.40 9.29 -2.33
CA PHE A 13 -18.76 10.00 -3.55
C PHE A 13 -17.54 10.31 -4.43
N THR A 14 -16.44 10.74 -3.80
CA THR A 14 -15.18 11.00 -4.52
C THR A 14 -14.60 9.73 -5.12
N LEU A 15 -14.61 8.62 -4.35
CA LEU A 15 -14.19 7.31 -4.85
C LEU A 15 -15.14 6.84 -5.97
N ALA A 16 -16.45 6.93 -5.77
CA ALA A 16 -17.44 6.49 -6.75
C ALA A 16 -17.35 7.22 -8.11
N ILE A 17 -16.91 8.48 -8.13
CA ILE A 17 -16.71 9.29 -9.36
C ILE A 17 -15.38 9.01 -10.05
N THR A 18 -14.42 8.45 -9.33
CA THR A 18 -13.05 8.26 -9.83
C THR A 18 -12.77 6.80 -10.16
N THR A 19 -13.34 5.84 -9.43
CA THR A 19 -13.15 4.41 -9.66
C THR A 19 -14.32 3.81 -10.46
N PRO A 20 -14.10 3.32 -11.69
CA PRO A 20 -15.08 2.48 -12.36
C PRO A 20 -15.24 1.15 -11.62
N VAL A 21 -16.42 0.94 -11.06
CA VAL A 21 -16.79 -0.31 -10.38
C VAL A 21 -17.59 -1.16 -11.36
N VAL A 22 -17.18 -2.42 -11.49
CA VAL A 22 -17.87 -3.42 -12.30
C VAL A 22 -18.35 -4.51 -11.35
N ASP A 23 -19.66 -4.52 -11.08
CA ASP A 23 -20.29 -5.50 -10.18
C ASP A 23 -21.01 -6.58 -10.98
N LEU A 24 -20.36 -7.73 -11.16
CA LEU A 24 -20.91 -8.88 -11.90
C LEU A 24 -22.12 -9.55 -11.20
N THR A 25 -22.41 -9.18 -9.96
CA THR A 25 -23.50 -9.74 -9.14
C THR A 25 -24.83 -8.99 -9.29
N GLN A 26 -24.82 -7.78 -9.88
CA GLN A 26 -26.01 -6.97 -10.10
C GLN A 26 -26.53 -7.06 -11.54
N LYS A 27 -27.81 -6.73 -11.76
CA LYS A 27 -28.42 -6.70 -13.10
C LYS A 27 -27.62 -5.75 -14.02
N ASN A 28 -27.32 -6.19 -15.24
CA ASN A 28 -26.50 -5.45 -16.23
C ASN A 28 -25.07 -5.09 -15.77
N ASN A 29 -24.45 -5.89 -14.89
CA ASN A 29 -23.11 -5.64 -14.35
C ASN A 29 -22.92 -4.24 -13.71
N ASN A 30 -24.01 -3.64 -13.20
CA ASN A 30 -24.02 -2.26 -12.69
C ASN A 30 -23.61 -1.20 -13.73
N TRP A 31 -23.99 -1.40 -14.99
CA TRP A 31 -23.69 -0.46 -16.08
C TRP A 31 -24.47 0.85 -15.94
N CYS A 32 -23.75 1.94 -15.64
CA CYS A 32 -24.25 3.30 -15.73
C CYS A 32 -23.48 4.09 -16.81
N ARG A 33 -24.11 4.31 -17.97
CA ARG A 33 -23.51 5.05 -19.10
C ARG A 33 -22.97 6.45 -18.72
N PRO A 34 -23.69 7.33 -18.00
CA PRO A 34 -23.16 8.65 -17.67
C PRO A 34 -21.96 8.56 -16.72
N LEU A 35 -21.96 7.60 -15.78
CA LEU A 35 -20.88 7.43 -14.83
C LEU A 35 -19.60 6.93 -15.51
N ASN A 36 -19.70 5.94 -16.40
CA ASN A 36 -18.53 5.43 -17.12
C ASN A 36 -17.93 6.42 -18.10
N VAL A 37 -18.74 7.32 -18.67
CA VAL A 37 -18.26 8.41 -19.53
C VAL A 37 -17.53 9.47 -18.72
N ILE A 38 -18.03 9.79 -17.53
CA ILE A 38 -17.31 10.65 -16.58
C ILE A 38 -15.98 9.98 -16.21
N HIS A 39 -15.96 8.66 -15.99
CA HIS A 39 -14.74 7.93 -15.65
C HIS A 39 -13.68 7.94 -16.77
N CYS A 40 -14.08 7.98 -18.04
CA CYS A 40 -13.14 8.16 -19.16
C CYS A 40 -12.37 9.50 -19.09
N ILE A 41 -12.91 10.50 -18.40
CA ILE A 41 -12.27 11.82 -18.24
C ILE A 41 -11.61 11.92 -16.87
N THR A 42 -12.28 11.50 -15.80
CA THR A 42 -11.77 11.65 -14.42
C THR A 42 -10.58 10.74 -14.15
N VAL A 43 -10.54 9.53 -14.70
CA VAL A 43 -9.44 8.58 -14.48
C VAL A 43 -8.10 9.09 -15.03
N PRO A 44 -7.98 9.47 -16.31
CA PRO A 44 -6.71 9.97 -16.86
C PRO A 44 -6.26 11.28 -16.21
N VAL A 45 -7.20 12.17 -15.87
CA VAL A 45 -6.91 13.44 -15.20
C VAL A 45 -6.40 13.21 -13.78
N LEU A 46 -7.01 12.29 -13.03
CA LEU A 46 -6.57 11.93 -11.68
C LEU A 46 -5.14 11.35 -11.69
N LEU A 47 -4.82 10.48 -12.65
CA LEU A 47 -3.47 9.94 -12.80
C LEU A 47 -2.43 11.05 -13.01
N VAL A 48 -2.68 11.98 -13.94
CA VAL A 48 -1.76 13.10 -14.24
C VAL A 48 -1.58 14.02 -13.04
N CYS A 49 -2.65 14.29 -12.29
CA CYS A 49 -2.58 15.09 -11.07
C CYS A 49 -1.77 14.40 -9.96
N VAL A 50 -2.01 13.11 -9.71
CA VAL A 50 -1.34 12.36 -8.64
C VAL A 50 0.15 12.20 -8.91
N PHE A 51 0.55 11.91 -10.15
CA PHE A 51 1.97 11.77 -10.50
C PHE A 51 2.72 13.13 -10.59
N GLY A 52 2.06 14.25 -10.30
CA GLY A 52 2.67 15.58 -10.34
C GLY A 52 2.99 16.08 -11.76
N LEU A 53 2.58 15.33 -12.80
CA LEU A 53 2.79 15.67 -14.20
C LEU A 53 1.82 16.74 -14.72
N GLY A 54 0.79 17.09 -13.94
CA GLY A 54 -0.15 18.15 -14.29
C GLY A 54 0.47 19.54 -14.44
N LYS A 55 1.62 19.80 -13.80
CA LYS A 55 2.37 21.07 -13.93
C LYS A 55 3.37 21.07 -15.09
N VAL A 56 3.51 19.96 -15.80
CA VAL A 56 4.40 19.88 -16.98
C VAL A 56 3.63 20.51 -18.14
N GLU A 57 4.14 21.63 -18.63
CA GLU A 57 3.59 22.32 -19.79
C GLU A 57 4.22 21.73 -21.07
N ILE A 58 3.36 21.31 -22.01
CA ILE A 58 3.84 20.95 -23.36
C ILE A 58 3.93 22.25 -24.15
N GLY A 59 5.15 22.66 -24.49
CA GLY A 59 5.41 23.87 -25.28
C GLY A 59 5.16 25.20 -24.56
N GLY A 60 5.04 25.21 -23.23
CA GLY A 60 4.89 26.45 -22.42
C GLY A 60 3.54 27.15 -22.50
N VAL A 61 2.52 26.50 -23.10
CA VAL A 61 1.20 27.12 -23.33
C VAL A 61 0.04 26.23 -22.87
N VAL A 62 0.19 24.90 -22.92
CA VAL A 62 -0.85 23.96 -22.51
C VAL A 62 -0.37 23.00 -21.41
N PRO A 63 -1.01 23.01 -20.23
CA PRO A 63 -0.71 22.04 -19.17
C PRO A 63 -1.13 20.63 -19.60
N LEU A 64 -0.32 19.62 -19.26
CA LEU A 64 -0.53 18.23 -19.70
C LEU A 64 -1.94 17.69 -19.39
N TRP A 65 -2.55 18.12 -18.29
CA TRP A 65 -3.88 17.68 -17.86
C TRP A 65 -4.99 17.99 -18.89
N THR A 66 -4.90 19.08 -19.67
CA THR A 66 -5.93 19.48 -20.63
C THR A 66 -5.86 18.63 -21.88
N VAL A 67 -4.65 18.26 -22.29
CA VAL A 67 -4.44 17.33 -23.42
C VAL A 67 -4.99 15.95 -23.06
N VAL A 68 -4.66 15.47 -21.86
CA VAL A 68 -5.13 14.16 -21.37
C VAL A 68 -6.65 14.16 -21.14
N ALA A 69 -7.22 15.25 -20.63
CA ALA A 69 -8.67 15.41 -20.51
C ALA A 69 -9.37 15.43 -21.89
N ALA A 70 -8.78 16.11 -22.88
CA ALA A 70 -9.35 16.16 -24.24
C ALA A 70 -9.33 14.78 -24.92
N VAL A 71 -8.25 14.02 -24.77
CA VAL A 71 -8.18 12.63 -25.25
C VAL A 71 -9.18 11.73 -24.50
N GLY A 72 -9.29 11.88 -23.17
CA GLY A 72 -10.29 11.18 -22.36
C GLY A 72 -11.73 11.51 -22.77
N ALA A 73 -12.00 12.77 -23.13
CA ALA A 73 -13.31 13.22 -23.62
C ALA A 73 -13.63 12.64 -25.00
N LEU A 74 -12.65 12.57 -25.92
CA LEU A 74 -12.84 11.90 -27.22
C LEU A 74 -13.18 10.43 -27.03
N ILE A 75 -12.48 9.73 -26.15
CA ILE A 75 -12.77 8.34 -25.80
C ILE A 75 -14.17 8.23 -25.17
N GLY A 76 -14.53 9.15 -24.27
CA GLY A 76 -15.87 9.22 -23.67
C GLY A 76 -16.99 9.41 -24.71
N VAL A 77 -16.77 10.25 -25.73
CA VAL A 77 -17.71 10.43 -26.85
C VAL A 77 -17.83 9.16 -27.70
N VAL A 78 -16.72 8.46 -27.98
CA VAL A 78 -16.77 7.17 -28.69
C VAL A 78 -17.54 6.12 -27.89
N VAL A 79 -17.35 6.07 -26.57
CA VAL A 79 -18.09 5.19 -25.67
C VAL A 79 -19.57 5.57 -25.61
N LEU A 80 -19.90 6.85 -25.64
CA LEU A 80 -21.29 7.30 -25.79
C LEU A 80 -21.89 6.80 -27.10
N LEU A 81 -21.21 6.98 -28.23
CA LEU A 81 -21.75 6.59 -29.54
C LEU A 81 -21.87 5.08 -29.73
N THR A 82 -21.00 4.30 -29.10
CA THR A 82 -20.94 2.83 -29.26
C THR A 82 -21.77 2.07 -28.23
N SER A 83 -22.19 2.70 -27.12
CA SER A 83 -22.82 2.00 -25.98
C SER A 83 -24.30 2.34 -25.78
N GLU A 84 -25.11 1.31 -25.58
CA GLU A 84 -26.53 1.38 -25.21
C GLU A 84 -26.70 1.39 -23.68
N ASN A 85 -27.81 1.96 -23.19
CA ASN A 85 -28.12 2.00 -21.74
C ASN A 85 -28.53 0.64 -21.17
N ASP A 86 -29.08 -0.25 -22.00
CA ASP A 86 -29.76 -1.48 -21.54
C ASP A 86 -28.94 -2.76 -21.67
N LYS A 87 -27.77 -2.71 -22.32
CA LYS A 87 -26.89 -3.87 -22.51
C LYS A 87 -25.45 -3.52 -22.19
N ALA A 88 -24.85 -4.29 -21.29
CA ALA A 88 -23.42 -4.17 -20.99
C ALA A 88 -22.59 -4.43 -22.26
N PRO A 89 -21.73 -3.49 -22.69
CA PRO A 89 -20.91 -3.68 -23.88
C PRO A 89 -19.84 -4.76 -23.66
N LYS A 90 -19.41 -5.44 -24.72
CA LYS A 90 -18.37 -6.49 -24.65
C LYS A 90 -17.04 -6.00 -24.05
N TYR A 91 -16.78 -4.69 -24.09
CA TYR A 91 -15.58 -4.04 -23.53
C TYR A 91 -15.68 -3.69 -22.03
N HIS A 92 -16.75 -4.10 -21.34
CA HIS A 92 -16.95 -3.79 -19.92
C HIS A 92 -15.82 -4.30 -19.01
N PHE A 93 -15.12 -5.38 -19.40
CA PHE A 93 -13.96 -5.88 -18.67
C PHE A 93 -12.79 -4.87 -18.61
N VAL A 94 -12.64 -4.00 -19.62
CA VAL A 94 -11.59 -2.97 -19.64
C VAL A 94 -11.80 -1.96 -18.51
N PHE A 95 -13.07 -1.62 -18.22
CA PHE A 95 -13.41 -0.76 -17.09
C PHE A 95 -13.11 -1.40 -15.74
N ALA A 96 -13.23 -2.73 -15.62
CA ALA A 96 -12.84 -3.45 -14.41
C ALA A 96 -11.31 -3.37 -14.16
N TYR A 97 -10.51 -3.54 -15.21
CA TYR A 97 -9.06 -3.34 -15.12
C TYR A 97 -8.69 -1.89 -14.81
N ALA A 98 -9.35 -0.91 -15.45
CA ALA A 98 -9.15 0.50 -15.14
C ALA A 98 -9.49 0.81 -13.67
N GLY A 99 -10.57 0.24 -13.15
CA GLY A 99 -10.99 0.39 -11.75
C GLY A 99 -9.96 -0.16 -10.78
N PHE A 100 -9.35 -1.30 -11.11
CA PHE A 100 -8.24 -1.86 -10.35
C PHE A 100 -7.04 -0.90 -10.30
N PHE A 101 -6.59 -0.37 -11.44
CA PHE A 101 -5.46 0.58 -11.46
C PHE A 101 -5.76 1.86 -10.70
N VAL A 102 -6.97 2.41 -10.82
CA VAL A 102 -7.37 3.60 -10.07
C VAL A 102 -7.44 3.31 -8.57
N GLY A 103 -7.87 2.11 -8.18
CA GLY A 103 -7.80 1.65 -6.79
C GLY A 103 -6.37 1.64 -6.25
N VAL A 104 -5.41 1.12 -7.03
CA VAL A 104 -3.98 1.15 -6.65
C VAL A 104 -3.48 2.59 -6.47
N VAL A 105 -3.89 3.50 -7.34
CA VAL A 105 -3.51 4.93 -7.25
C VAL A 105 -4.12 5.59 -6.02
N TRP A 106 -5.38 5.28 -5.68
CA TRP A 106 -5.98 5.77 -4.44
C TRP A 106 -5.28 5.24 -3.19
N ILE A 107 -4.89 3.95 -3.18
CA ILE A 107 -4.09 3.39 -2.10
C ILE A 107 -2.78 4.19 -1.97
N TYR A 108 -2.10 4.47 -3.08
CA TYR A 108 -0.88 5.30 -3.08
C TYR A 108 -1.12 6.70 -2.50
N VAL A 109 -2.16 7.41 -2.95
CA VAL A 109 -2.50 8.76 -2.44
C VAL A 109 -2.77 8.71 -0.94
N ILE A 110 -3.62 7.79 -0.49
CA ILE A 110 -3.97 7.66 0.94
C ILE A 110 -2.72 7.30 1.76
N SER A 111 -1.87 6.40 1.26
CA SER A 111 -0.60 6.08 1.93
C SER A 111 0.31 7.31 2.06
N MET A 112 0.41 8.14 1.01
CA MET A 112 1.20 9.37 1.07
C MET A 112 0.65 10.37 2.09
N GLU A 113 -0.66 10.61 2.09
CA GLU A 113 -1.31 11.50 3.06
C GLU A 113 -1.07 11.01 4.50
N ILE A 114 -1.17 9.70 4.75
CA ILE A 114 -0.89 9.12 6.06
C ILE A 114 0.56 9.38 6.47
N VAL A 115 1.53 9.20 5.57
CA VAL A 115 2.96 9.46 5.87
C VAL A 115 3.18 10.94 6.20
N VAL A 116 2.61 11.86 5.44
CA VAL A 116 2.72 13.31 5.69
C VAL A 116 2.09 13.70 7.03
N LEU A 117 0.91 13.15 7.34
CA LEU A 117 0.27 13.37 8.65
C LEU A 117 1.12 12.83 9.80
N LEU A 118 1.72 11.65 9.63
CA LEU A 118 2.64 11.09 10.63
C LEU A 118 3.87 11.97 10.82
N GLN A 119 4.46 12.49 9.74
CA GLN A 119 5.59 13.42 9.82
C GLN A 119 5.20 14.71 10.55
N ALA A 120 4.01 15.26 10.26
CA ALA A 120 3.50 16.44 10.96
C ALA A 120 3.33 16.19 12.46
N VAL A 121 2.76 15.03 12.83
CA VAL A 121 2.69 14.59 14.24
C VAL A 121 4.09 14.42 14.84
N GLY A 122 5.03 13.85 14.09
CA GLY A 122 6.44 13.72 14.47
C GLY A 122 7.08 15.04 14.86
N ILE A 123 6.89 16.06 14.03
CA ILE A 123 7.39 17.41 14.28
C ILE A 123 6.77 18.01 15.56
N VAL A 124 5.46 17.83 15.77
CA VAL A 124 4.75 18.35 16.96
C VAL A 124 5.27 17.69 18.25
N PHE A 125 5.46 16.36 18.24
CA PHE A 125 5.94 15.60 19.40
C PHE A 125 7.47 15.54 19.51
N ARG A 126 8.22 16.17 18.59
CA ARG A 126 9.69 16.13 18.49
C ARG A 126 10.26 14.71 18.39
N ILE A 127 9.57 13.83 17.68
CA ILE A 127 9.98 12.44 17.43
C ILE A 127 10.64 12.35 16.04
N SER A 128 11.73 11.59 15.92
CA SER A 128 12.40 11.34 14.62
C SER A 128 11.50 10.56 13.66
N ASP A 129 11.58 10.89 12.36
CA ASP A 129 10.93 10.13 11.27
C ASP A 129 11.30 8.64 11.31
N GLY A 130 12.52 8.32 11.74
CA GLY A 130 13.00 6.94 11.91
C GLY A 130 12.20 6.16 12.97
N ILE A 131 11.92 6.77 14.12
CA ILE A 131 11.08 6.16 15.17
C ILE A 131 9.64 6.03 14.69
N LEU A 132 9.08 7.02 14.00
CA LEU A 132 7.69 6.97 13.51
C LEU A 132 7.51 5.86 12.48
N GLY A 133 8.48 5.70 11.57
CA GLY A 133 8.52 4.60 10.62
C GLY A 133 8.67 3.23 11.30
N LEU A 134 9.58 3.13 12.26
CA LEU A 134 9.83 1.88 12.98
C LEU A 134 8.67 1.48 13.91
N THR A 135 7.95 2.45 14.48
CA THR A 135 6.88 2.18 15.44
C THR A 135 5.54 2.19 14.73
N ILE A 136 4.96 3.35 14.44
CA ILE A 136 3.58 3.46 13.98
C ILE A 136 3.38 2.76 12.63
N LEU A 137 4.27 3.01 11.64
CA LEU A 137 4.12 2.41 10.31
C LEU A 137 4.42 0.89 10.34
N ALA A 138 5.54 0.48 10.91
CA ALA A 138 5.90 -0.93 10.94
C ALA A 138 4.99 -1.76 11.87
N TRP A 139 4.58 -1.21 13.03
CA TRP A 139 3.63 -1.87 13.93
C TRP A 139 2.24 -1.96 13.31
N GLY A 140 1.79 -0.93 12.59
CA GLY A 140 0.53 -0.97 11.86
C GLY A 140 0.48 -2.11 10.83
N ASN A 141 1.54 -2.26 10.04
CA ASN A 141 1.65 -3.36 9.08
C ASN A 141 1.75 -4.73 9.77
N GLY A 142 2.63 -4.85 10.77
CA GLY A 142 2.86 -6.11 11.47
C GLY A 142 1.68 -6.59 12.33
N LEU A 143 0.90 -5.68 12.90
CA LEU A 143 -0.26 -6.01 13.74
C LEU A 143 -1.39 -6.65 12.93
N LEU A 144 -1.65 -6.16 11.71
CA LEU A 144 -2.67 -6.72 10.83
C LEU A 144 -2.31 -8.14 10.42
N ASP A 145 -1.05 -8.36 10.04
CA ASP A 145 -0.53 -9.68 9.73
C ASP A 145 -0.58 -10.61 10.95
N PHE A 146 -0.26 -10.10 12.15
CA PHE A 146 -0.37 -10.87 13.39
C PHE A 146 -1.81 -11.33 13.65
N LEU A 147 -2.78 -10.42 13.56
CA LEU A 147 -4.20 -10.75 13.76
C LEU A 147 -4.71 -11.75 12.72
N ALA A 148 -4.34 -11.59 11.45
CA ALA A 148 -4.70 -12.53 10.39
C ALA A 148 -4.12 -13.93 10.66
N ASN A 149 -2.85 -14.00 11.02
CA ASN A 149 -2.16 -15.25 11.35
C ASN A 149 -2.75 -15.95 12.57
N VAL A 150 -3.06 -15.21 13.65
CA VAL A 150 -3.74 -15.75 14.83
C VAL A 150 -5.11 -16.33 14.47
N ASN A 151 -5.86 -15.65 13.59
CA ASN A 151 -7.17 -16.14 13.14
C ASN A 151 -7.05 -17.43 12.32
N ILE A 152 -6.07 -17.54 11.44
CA ILE A 152 -5.80 -18.77 10.65
C ILE A 152 -5.36 -19.92 11.57
N ALA A 153 -4.50 -19.63 12.55
CA ALA A 153 -4.06 -20.61 13.54
C ALA A 153 -5.24 -21.12 14.39
N ARG A 154 -6.15 -20.23 14.81
CA ARG A 154 -7.38 -20.59 15.55
C ARG A 154 -8.35 -21.44 14.74
N LYS A 155 -8.33 -21.33 13.41
CA LYS A 155 -9.11 -22.17 12.49
C LYS A 155 -8.52 -23.56 12.26
N GLY A 156 -7.42 -23.92 12.96
CA GLY A 156 -6.80 -25.24 12.86
C GLY A 156 -5.70 -25.36 11.80
N TYR A 157 -5.24 -24.24 11.23
CA TYR A 157 -4.19 -24.22 10.21
C TYR A 157 -2.88 -23.54 10.69
N PRO A 158 -2.25 -24.00 11.79
CA PRO A 158 -1.06 -23.35 12.33
C PRO A 158 0.16 -23.43 11.39
N ARG A 159 0.29 -24.52 10.62
CA ARG A 159 1.39 -24.67 9.64
C ARG A 159 1.30 -23.63 8.53
N MET A 160 0.09 -23.33 8.06
CA MET A 160 -0.15 -22.27 7.08
C MET A 160 0.22 -20.90 7.67
N SER A 161 -0.22 -20.62 8.90
CA SER A 161 0.11 -19.37 9.58
C SER A 161 1.62 -19.17 9.78
N ILE A 162 2.37 -20.20 10.13
CA ILE A 162 3.84 -20.11 10.25
C ILE A 162 4.47 -19.76 8.90
N SER A 163 4.04 -20.41 7.80
CA SER A 163 4.56 -20.09 6.47
C SER A 163 4.22 -18.66 6.03
N ALA A 164 3.00 -18.18 6.31
CA ALA A 164 2.57 -16.81 6.01
C ALA A 164 3.38 -15.78 6.81
N CYS A 165 3.68 -16.05 8.08
CA CYS A 165 4.48 -15.17 8.94
C CYS A 165 5.88 -14.89 8.39
N PHE A 166 6.53 -15.87 7.75
CA PHE A 166 7.84 -15.66 7.10
C PHE A 166 7.71 -15.18 5.64
N GLY A 167 6.67 -15.63 4.93
CA GLY A 167 6.43 -15.30 3.53
C GLY A 167 6.13 -13.82 3.31
N THR A 168 5.24 -13.23 4.11
CA THR A 168 4.80 -11.83 3.91
C THR A 168 5.94 -10.82 4.06
N PRO A 169 6.78 -10.86 5.11
CA PRO A 169 7.92 -9.94 5.22
C PRO A 169 8.97 -10.17 4.14
N CYS A 170 9.22 -11.42 3.75
CA CYS A 170 10.17 -11.76 2.68
C CYS A 170 9.74 -11.16 1.34
N LEU A 171 8.46 -11.35 0.97
CA LEU A 171 7.90 -10.78 -0.26
C LEU A 171 7.91 -9.24 -0.22
N THR A 172 7.57 -8.66 0.94
CA THR A 172 7.57 -7.20 1.12
C THR A 172 8.98 -6.62 0.99
N LEU A 173 10.01 -7.31 1.49
CA LEU A 173 11.41 -6.89 1.30
C LEU A 173 11.85 -7.02 -0.15
N LEU A 174 11.57 -8.15 -0.81
CA LEU A 174 11.96 -8.36 -2.21
C LEU A 174 11.30 -7.34 -3.15
N LEU A 175 9.99 -7.16 -3.04
CA LEU A 175 9.25 -6.25 -3.91
C LEU A 175 9.43 -4.79 -3.48
N GLY A 176 9.39 -4.52 -2.17
CA GLY A 176 9.42 -3.17 -1.61
C GLY A 176 10.80 -2.53 -1.61
N VAL A 177 11.88 -3.29 -1.41
CA VAL A 177 13.26 -2.77 -1.47
C VAL A 177 13.91 -3.10 -2.81
N GLY A 178 13.68 -4.31 -3.35
CA GLY A 178 14.34 -4.77 -4.57
C GLY A 178 13.90 -4.00 -5.82
N ILE A 179 12.59 -3.84 -6.06
CA ILE A 179 12.11 -3.16 -7.27
C ILE A 179 12.56 -1.69 -7.31
N PRO A 180 12.37 -0.87 -6.25
CA PRO A 180 12.83 0.53 -6.29
C PRO A 180 14.35 0.65 -6.44
N SER A 181 15.13 -0.26 -5.86
CA SER A 181 16.59 -0.26 -6.01
C SER A 181 17.02 -0.56 -7.45
N ILE A 182 16.34 -1.50 -8.13
CA ILE A 182 16.59 -1.80 -9.55
C ILE A 182 16.22 -0.60 -10.42
N ILE A 183 15.07 0.04 -10.17
CA ILE A 183 14.64 1.24 -10.91
C ILE A 183 15.65 2.38 -10.72
N GLN A 184 16.13 2.59 -9.49
CA GLN A 184 17.12 3.63 -9.20
C GLN A 184 18.45 3.36 -9.93
N LEU A 185 18.90 2.10 -9.96
CA LEU A 185 20.12 1.69 -10.66
C LEU A 185 19.99 1.79 -12.19
N ALA A 186 18.80 1.52 -12.73
CA ALA A 186 18.53 1.64 -14.17
C ALA A 186 18.39 3.10 -14.63
N GLY A 187 17.81 3.97 -13.78
CA GLY A 187 17.58 5.38 -14.10
C GLY A 187 18.80 6.28 -13.88
N THR A 188 19.65 5.95 -12.91
CA THR A 188 20.88 6.69 -12.62
C THR A 188 22.02 5.69 -12.69
N ASN A 189 22.94 5.81 -13.64
CA ASN A 189 24.18 4.98 -13.76
C ASN A 189 25.13 5.10 -12.54
N SER A 190 24.63 5.54 -11.38
CA SER A 190 25.32 5.70 -10.12
C SER A 190 25.21 4.43 -9.28
N VAL A 191 26.32 4.07 -8.64
CA VAL A 191 26.37 3.11 -7.54
C VAL A 191 25.33 3.44 -6.46
N LEU A 192 24.58 2.44 -6.03
CA LEU A 192 23.61 2.53 -4.93
C LEU A 192 24.38 2.81 -3.62
N VAL A 193 24.44 4.07 -3.19
CA VAL A 193 25.12 4.43 -1.93
C VAL A 193 24.17 4.10 -0.78
N LEU A 194 24.29 2.90 -0.21
CA LEU A 194 23.62 2.57 1.05
C LEU A 194 24.25 3.44 2.15
N ARG A 195 23.50 4.44 2.61
CA ARG A 195 23.86 5.21 3.80
C ARG A 195 23.66 4.32 5.03
N TYR A 196 24.76 3.78 5.55
CA TYR A 196 24.76 3.02 6.79
C TYR A 196 24.56 3.97 7.98
N THR A 197 23.36 3.95 8.55
CA THR A 197 23.06 4.58 9.84
C THR A 197 23.11 3.52 10.94
N LYS A 198 23.52 3.89 12.16
CA LYS A 198 23.51 3.01 13.34
C LYS A 198 22.18 2.25 13.49
N LEU A 199 21.05 2.95 13.26
CA LEU A 199 19.71 2.37 13.30
C LEU A 199 19.54 1.21 12.31
N ILE A 200 20.01 1.34 11.06
CA ILE A 200 19.86 0.29 10.03
C ILE A 200 20.62 -0.97 10.43
N THR A 201 21.81 -0.82 11.01
CA THR A 201 22.59 -1.95 11.55
C THR A 201 21.83 -2.66 12.68
N VAL A 202 21.20 -1.90 13.58
CA VAL A 202 20.37 -2.46 14.66
C VAL A 202 19.16 -3.20 14.07
N LEU A 203 18.46 -2.61 13.09
CA LEU A 203 17.33 -3.26 12.41
C LEU A 203 17.73 -4.58 11.76
N PHE A 204 18.82 -4.58 10.98
CA PHE A 204 19.31 -5.77 10.30
C PHE A 204 19.75 -6.84 11.30
N SER A 205 20.44 -6.45 12.37
CA SER A 205 20.85 -7.37 13.42
C SER A 205 19.65 -7.96 14.17
N GLY A 206 18.63 -7.16 14.50
CA GLY A 206 17.40 -7.64 15.13
C GLY A 206 16.61 -8.61 14.24
N LEU A 207 16.49 -8.30 12.95
CA LEU A 207 15.91 -9.21 11.94
C LEU A 207 16.68 -10.53 11.90
N ALA A 208 18.01 -10.48 11.78
CA ALA A 208 18.87 -11.67 11.74
C ALA A 208 18.75 -12.50 13.03
N THR A 209 18.79 -11.87 14.20
CA THR A 209 18.62 -12.55 15.50
C THR A 209 17.24 -13.19 15.61
N SER A 210 16.18 -12.53 15.15
CA SER A 210 14.83 -13.10 15.17
C SER A 210 14.74 -14.34 14.27
N LEU A 211 15.24 -14.28 13.03
CA LEU A 211 15.26 -15.42 12.11
C LEU A 211 16.11 -16.57 12.63
N LEU A 212 17.32 -16.29 13.12
CA LEU A 212 18.22 -17.31 13.68
C LEU A 212 17.61 -17.96 14.92
N SER A 213 16.98 -17.19 15.80
CA SER A 213 16.28 -17.72 16.98
C SER A 213 15.12 -18.63 16.55
N SER A 214 14.35 -18.24 15.53
CA SER A 214 13.27 -19.05 14.98
C SER A 214 13.77 -20.33 14.31
N MET A 215 14.88 -20.28 13.57
CA MET A 215 15.50 -21.49 13.01
C MET A 215 15.98 -22.43 14.13
N ALA A 216 16.75 -21.93 15.09
CA ALA A 216 17.32 -22.73 16.16
C ALA A 216 16.25 -23.43 17.00
N THR A 217 15.19 -22.71 17.34
CA THR A 217 14.06 -23.24 18.11
C THR A 217 13.20 -24.21 17.30
N MET A 218 12.98 -23.96 16.01
CA MET A 218 12.23 -24.88 15.15
C MET A 218 12.98 -26.21 14.97
N LEU A 219 14.31 -26.17 14.84
CA LEU A 219 15.16 -27.37 14.83
C LEU A 219 15.17 -28.09 16.18
N ALA A 220 15.26 -27.35 17.29
CA ALA A 220 15.32 -27.94 18.63
C ALA A 220 13.99 -28.58 19.08
N THR A 221 12.84 -28.05 18.65
CA THR A 221 11.52 -28.46 19.15
C THR A 221 10.81 -29.51 18.27
N ARG A 222 11.52 -30.14 17.31
CA ARG A 222 10.99 -31.15 16.36
C ARG A 222 9.61 -30.78 15.78
N PHE A 223 9.43 -29.51 15.39
CA PHE A 223 8.18 -28.98 14.81
C PHE A 223 6.92 -29.04 15.70
N GLU A 224 7.05 -29.33 17.00
CA GLU A 224 5.95 -29.22 17.96
C GLU A 224 5.94 -27.85 18.64
N SER A 225 5.04 -26.99 18.19
CA SER A 225 4.97 -25.60 18.63
C SER A 225 4.34 -25.48 20.03
N LYS A 226 5.18 -25.47 21.07
CA LYS A 226 4.76 -25.22 22.47
C LYS A 226 4.55 -23.72 22.72
N ARG A 227 3.62 -23.37 23.63
CA ARG A 227 3.31 -21.98 24.03
C ARG A 227 4.54 -21.17 24.50
N PHE A 228 5.57 -21.85 24.99
CA PHE A 228 6.84 -21.26 25.41
C PHE A 228 7.55 -20.50 24.27
N TYR A 229 7.49 -21.03 23.04
CA TYR A 229 8.16 -20.43 21.88
C TYR A 229 7.63 -19.01 21.58
N GLY A 230 6.31 -18.82 21.65
CA GLY A 230 5.71 -17.50 21.45
C GLY A 230 6.14 -16.46 22.51
N GLY A 231 6.34 -16.90 23.76
CA GLY A 231 6.84 -16.04 24.83
C GLY A 231 8.27 -15.54 24.57
N VAL A 232 9.16 -16.43 24.11
CA VAL A 232 10.54 -16.07 23.76
C VAL A 232 10.59 -15.06 22.60
N LEU A 233 9.77 -15.25 21.56
CA LEU A 233 9.70 -14.32 20.43
C LEU A 233 9.21 -12.93 20.83
N LEU A 234 8.19 -12.87 21.70
CA LEU A 234 7.72 -11.59 22.23
C LEU A 234 8.81 -10.89 23.06
N ALA A 235 9.53 -11.62 23.90
CA ALA A 235 10.63 -11.05 24.69
C ALA A 235 11.75 -10.49 23.81
N ILE A 236 12.14 -11.20 22.75
CA ILE A 236 13.12 -10.73 21.76
C ILE A 236 12.61 -9.46 21.06
N TYR A 237 11.33 -9.43 20.66
CA TYR A 237 10.71 -8.28 20.02
C TYR A 237 10.70 -7.03 20.92
N PHE A 238 10.28 -7.17 22.19
CA PHE A 238 10.30 -6.07 23.15
C PHE A 238 11.72 -5.54 23.40
N THR A 239 12.70 -6.44 23.55
CA THR A 239 14.11 -6.06 23.75
C THR A 239 14.63 -5.29 22.55
N PHE A 240 14.35 -5.77 21.33
CA PHE A 240 14.70 -5.10 20.09
C PHE A 240 14.09 -3.69 19.99
N LEU A 241 12.81 -3.56 20.32
CA LEU A 241 12.10 -2.26 20.27
C LEU A 241 12.76 -1.26 21.22
N VAL A 242 13.06 -1.67 22.45
CA VAL A 242 13.75 -0.82 23.44
C VAL A 242 15.12 -0.36 22.94
N VAL A 243 15.93 -1.28 22.41
CA VAL A 243 17.27 -0.95 21.86
C VAL A 243 17.16 0.01 20.68
N ALA A 244 16.21 -0.21 19.77
CA ALA A 244 16.05 0.64 18.60
C ALA A 244 15.61 2.07 18.96
N VAL A 245 14.72 2.22 19.96
CA VAL A 245 14.33 3.54 20.47
C VAL A 245 15.49 4.24 21.17
N LEU A 246 16.29 3.52 21.97
CA LEU A 246 17.48 4.06 22.65
C LEU A 246 18.51 4.62 21.66
N VAL A 247 18.82 3.87 20.60
CA VAL A 247 19.79 4.28 19.58
C VAL A 247 19.30 5.52 18.82
N GLU A 248 18.02 5.60 18.48
CA GLU A 248 17.50 6.77 17.75
C GLU A 248 17.35 8.01 18.66
N SER A 249 17.08 7.82 19.95
CA SER A 249 17.05 8.93 20.93
C SER A 249 18.43 9.58 21.17
N GLY A 250 19.49 9.04 20.55
CA GLY A 250 20.86 9.54 20.69
C GLY A 250 21.50 9.19 22.03
N LEU A 251 20.89 8.29 22.82
CA LEU A 251 21.47 7.80 24.08
C LEU A 251 22.61 6.78 23.86
N VAL A 252 22.74 6.18 22.66
CA VAL A 252 23.72 5.13 22.31
C VAL A 252 24.21 5.26 20.86
#